data_AF-A0A3P7FCF2-F1
#
_entry.id   AF-A0A3P7FCF2-F1
#
_cell.length_a   1.000
_cell.length_b   1.000
_cell.length_c   1.000
_cell.angle_alpha   90.00
_cell.angle_beta   90.00
_cell.angle_gamma   90.00
#
_symmetry.space_group_name_H-M   'P 1'
#
loop_
_entity.id
_entity.type
_entity.pdbx_description
1 polymer ?
#
loop_
_entity_poly.entity_id
_entity_poly.type
_entity_poly.pdbx_seq_one_letter_code
_entity_poly.pdbx_strand_id
1 'polypeptide(L)'
;MVATKVPHSGGLVILSPLVQSPEHNVVLISRNVDVEYNRILHVAGGEHTGIVINKLINGKPNLKCDVSLSFSVWLRNGDMKKQENRCFRFRFFEDTENTDKHAVAQQFFRDLVSIFPRDYVTFLKRVLKLMQNNYGSLREIEIDMQFAKENETYQMPDPKQYGKFYTP
;
A
#
# COMPACT_ATOMS: atom_id res chain seq x y z
N MET A 1 -7.14 17.10 -32.25
CA MET A 1 -7.78 16.45 -31.09
C MET A 1 -6.79 16.53 -29.94
N VAL A 2 -7.07 17.33 -28.90
CA VAL A 2 -6.31 17.26 -27.65
C VAL A 2 -7.21 16.48 -26.70
N ALA A 3 -6.83 15.25 -26.38
CA ALA A 3 -7.46 14.54 -25.27
C ALA A 3 -7.06 15.30 -24.00
N THR A 4 -7.93 16.19 -23.54
CA THR A 4 -7.83 16.79 -22.22
C THR A 4 -7.86 15.64 -21.22
N LYS A 5 -6.68 15.29 -20.68
CA LYS A 5 -6.57 14.42 -19.50
C LYS A 5 -7.44 15.04 -18.43
N VAL A 6 -8.60 14.44 -18.15
CA VAL A 6 -9.43 14.87 -17.03
C VAL A 6 -8.56 14.65 -15.79
N PRO A 7 -8.25 15.69 -15.01
CA PRO A 7 -7.50 15.48 -13.79
C PRO A 7 -8.34 14.57 -12.88
N HIS A 8 -7.82 13.40 -12.50
CA HIS A 8 -8.43 12.52 -11.50
C HIS A 8 -8.43 13.14 -10.07
N SER A 9 -8.38 14.47 -9.98
CA SER A 9 -8.01 15.26 -8.79
C SER A 9 -9.16 15.52 -7.81
N GLY A 10 -10.25 14.76 -7.83
CA GLY A 10 -11.47 15.10 -7.09
C GLY A 10 -12.02 14.04 -6.13
N GLY A 11 -11.26 13.01 -5.77
CA GLY A 11 -11.76 11.88 -4.97
C GLY A 11 -11.30 11.86 -3.52
N LEU A 12 -12.11 11.25 -2.65
CA LEU A 12 -11.71 10.79 -1.32
C LEU A 12 -10.75 9.60 -1.45
N VAL A 13 -9.76 9.52 -0.57
CA VAL A 13 -8.92 8.33 -0.39
C VAL A 13 -9.49 7.51 0.77
N ILE A 14 -9.95 6.31 0.47
CA ILE A 14 -10.69 5.47 1.41
C ILE A 14 -9.82 4.27 1.79
N LEU A 15 -9.54 4.11 3.09
CA LEU A 15 -8.97 2.90 3.65
C LEU A 15 -10.10 1.95 4.06
N SER A 16 -10.10 0.74 3.51
CA SER A 16 -11.07 -0.32 3.81
C SER A 16 -10.35 -1.58 4.27
N PRO A 17 -10.40 -1.93 5.57
CA PRO A 17 -9.90 -3.20 6.05
C PRO A 17 -10.78 -4.33 5.48
N LEU A 18 -10.17 -5.27 4.78
CA LEU A 18 -10.83 -6.44 4.20
C LEU A 18 -10.71 -7.66 5.12
N VAL A 19 -9.49 -7.90 5.60
CA VAL A 19 -9.15 -8.99 6.53
C VAL A 19 -8.37 -8.40 7.69
N GLN A 20 -8.71 -8.79 8.91
CA GLN A 20 -7.97 -8.39 10.11
C GLN A 20 -7.79 -9.59 11.03
N SER A 21 -6.54 -9.99 11.27
CA SER A 21 -6.19 -11.07 12.17
C SER A 21 -4.76 -10.90 12.71
N PRO A 22 -4.35 -11.66 13.74
CA PRO A 22 -2.99 -11.55 14.27
C PRO A 22 -1.87 -11.87 13.27
N GLU A 23 -2.15 -12.63 12.21
CA GLU A 23 -1.11 -13.14 11.28
C GLU A 23 -1.37 -12.80 9.81
N HIS A 24 -2.54 -12.27 9.48
CA HIS A 24 -2.94 -11.95 8.12
C HIS A 24 -3.90 -10.75 8.12
N ASN A 25 -3.49 -9.69 7.44
CA ASN A 25 -4.24 -8.46 7.32
C ASN A 25 -4.25 -8.01 5.86
N VAL A 26 -5.43 -7.63 5.37
CA VAL A 26 -5.59 -7.12 4.01
C VAL A 26 -6.31 -5.79 4.06
N VAL A 27 -5.71 -4.78 3.44
CA VAL A 27 -6.25 -3.42 3.39
C VAL A 27 -6.37 -2.99 1.94
N LEU A 28 -7.55 -2.48 1.57
CA LEU A 28 -7.78 -1.80 0.30
C LEU A 28 -7.73 -0.29 0.52
N ILE A 29 -6.89 0.41 -0.22
CA ILE A 29 -6.89 1.86 -0.28
C ILE A 29 -7.30 2.26 -1.68
N SER A 30 -8.40 3.01 -1.82
CA SER A 30 -8.97 3.37 -3.12
C SER A 30 -9.36 4.83 -3.20
N ARG A 31 -9.35 5.37 -4.40
CA ARG A 31 -9.96 6.67 -4.72
C ARG A 31 -11.40 6.45 -5.11
N ASN A 32 -12.31 7.14 -4.44
CA ASN A 32 -13.71 7.18 -4.83
C ASN A 32 -14.25 8.60 -4.72
N VAL A 33 -15.23 8.91 -5.56
CA VAL A 33 -16.00 10.16 -5.47
C VAL A 33 -16.98 10.12 -4.31
N ASP A 34 -17.51 8.92 -4.02
CA ASP A 34 -18.53 8.70 -3.01
C ASP A 34 -18.09 7.71 -1.94
N VAL A 35 -18.73 7.82 -0.78
CA VAL A 35 -18.55 6.94 0.38
C VAL A 35 -19.87 6.30 0.76
N GLU A 36 -19.81 5.03 1.15
CA GLU A 36 -20.95 4.36 1.79
C GLU A 36 -21.01 4.74 3.27
N TYR A 37 -21.91 5.67 3.63
CA TYR A 37 -22.00 6.23 4.99
C TYR A 37 -22.11 5.19 6.12
N ASN A 38 -22.78 4.06 5.89
CA ASN A 38 -22.91 2.98 6.87
C ASN A 38 -21.57 2.27 7.19
N ARG A 39 -20.61 2.31 6.25
CA ARG A 39 -19.28 1.70 6.39
C ARG A 39 -18.28 2.62 7.07
N ILE A 40 -18.52 3.92 7.15
CA ILE A 40 -17.55 4.87 7.71
C ILE A 40 -17.32 4.59 9.19
N LEU A 41 -16.05 4.43 9.55
CA LEU A 41 -15.56 4.42 10.93
C LEU A 41 -15.07 5.81 11.34
N HIS A 42 -14.35 6.49 10.44
CA HIS A 42 -13.74 7.78 10.73
C HIS A 42 -13.57 8.62 9.46
N VAL A 43 -13.80 9.92 9.57
CA VAL A 43 -13.49 10.92 8.54
C VAL A 43 -12.38 11.80 9.09
N ALA A 44 -11.24 11.84 8.41
CA ALA A 44 -10.07 12.57 8.88
C ALA A 44 -10.19 14.08 8.63
N GLY A 45 -9.62 14.89 9.52
CA GLY A 45 -9.61 16.35 9.45
C GLY A 45 -8.20 16.94 9.30
N GLY A 46 -8.12 18.27 9.22
CA GLY A 46 -6.85 19.01 9.11
C GLY A 46 -6.09 18.66 7.83
N GLU A 47 -4.78 18.41 7.95
CA GLU A 47 -3.94 18.00 6.82
C GLU A 47 -4.27 16.59 6.26
N HIS A 48 -5.24 15.89 6.86
CA HIS A 48 -5.74 14.59 6.43
C HIS A 48 -7.13 14.67 5.80
N THR A 49 -7.69 15.87 5.64
CA THR A 49 -8.99 16.06 4.96
C THR A 49 -8.98 15.42 3.57
N GLY A 50 -10.01 14.62 3.29
CA GLY A 50 -10.11 13.80 2.09
C GLY A 50 -9.75 12.33 2.31
N ILE A 51 -9.27 11.95 3.50
CA ILE A 51 -9.09 10.55 3.90
C ILE A 51 -10.29 10.06 4.71
N VAL A 52 -10.82 8.91 4.34
CA VAL A 52 -11.91 8.22 5.05
C VAL A 52 -11.45 6.81 5.43
N ILE A 53 -11.78 6.38 6.65
CA ILE A 53 -11.52 5.04 7.14
C ILE A 53 -12.85 4.32 7.29
N ASN A 54 -13.00 3.18 6.63
CA ASN A 54 -14.14 2.29 6.80
C ASN A 54 -13.94 1.32 7.96
N LYS A 55 -15.05 0.81 8.48
CA LYS A 55 -15.12 -0.37 9.35
C LYS A 55 -14.62 -1.59 8.58
N LEU A 56 -14.25 -2.64 9.31
CA LEU A 56 -13.91 -3.94 8.73
C LEU A 56 -15.08 -4.46 7.86
N ILE A 57 -14.82 -4.73 6.59
CA ILE A 57 -15.84 -5.12 5.60
C ILE A 57 -15.97 -6.66 5.50
N ASN A 58 -14.98 -7.42 5.97
CA ASN A 58 -14.89 -8.88 5.77
C ASN A 58 -14.95 -9.27 4.28
N GLY A 59 -14.19 -8.54 3.45
CA GLY A 59 -14.12 -8.76 2.00
C GLY A 59 -13.09 -9.81 1.60
N LYS A 60 -13.30 -10.45 0.45
CA LYS A 60 -12.28 -11.33 -0.15
C LYS A 60 -11.20 -10.49 -0.84
N PRO A 61 -9.90 -10.81 -0.66
CA PRO A 61 -8.82 -10.17 -1.42
C PRO A 61 -9.04 -10.35 -2.93
N ASN A 62 -8.82 -9.30 -3.71
CA ASN A 62 -8.94 -9.37 -5.16
C ASN A 62 -7.55 -9.55 -5.80
N LEU A 63 -7.33 -10.74 -6.36
CA LEU A 63 -6.05 -11.16 -6.94
C LEU A 63 -5.74 -10.48 -8.29
N LYS A 64 -6.75 -9.96 -9.00
CA LYS A 64 -6.53 -9.24 -10.26
C LYS A 64 -5.86 -7.91 -9.96
N CYS A 65 -4.81 -7.56 -10.69
CA CYS A 65 -4.15 -6.25 -10.62
C CYS A 65 -3.44 -5.93 -11.93
N ASP A 66 -3.05 -4.67 -12.12
CA ASP A 66 -2.23 -4.25 -13.26
C ASP A 66 -0.75 -4.51 -12.99
N VAL A 67 -0.30 -4.20 -11.77
CA VAL A 67 1.06 -4.39 -11.30
C VAL A 67 1.01 -4.94 -9.89
N SER A 68 1.86 -5.93 -9.61
CA SER A 68 2.10 -6.42 -8.26
C SER A 68 3.54 -6.16 -7.84
N LEU A 69 3.74 -5.92 -6.54
CA LEU A 69 5.06 -5.76 -5.94
C LEU A 69 5.06 -6.45 -4.58
N SER A 70 5.98 -7.39 -4.40
CA SER A 70 6.11 -8.15 -3.15
C SER A 70 7.45 -7.90 -2.50
N PHE A 71 7.45 -7.78 -1.18
CA PHE A 71 8.65 -7.69 -0.35
C PHE A 71 8.37 -8.29 1.01
N SER A 72 9.44 -8.62 1.75
CA SER A 72 9.31 -9.16 3.10
C SER A 72 10.01 -8.26 4.10
N VAL A 73 9.44 -8.17 5.29
CA VAL A 73 10.03 -7.46 6.42
C VAL A 73 10.29 -8.44 7.56
N TRP A 74 11.36 -8.20 8.31
CA TRP A 74 11.69 -8.97 9.49
C TRP A 74 11.34 -8.18 10.74
N LEU A 75 10.45 -8.74 11.54
CA LEU A 75 10.12 -8.23 12.87
C LEU A 75 11.00 -8.96 13.89
N ARG A 76 11.70 -8.18 14.70
CA ARG A 76 12.52 -8.70 15.80
C ARG A 76 11.98 -8.21 17.13
N ASN A 77 11.70 -9.14 18.03
CA ASN A 77 11.41 -8.85 19.43
C ASN A 77 12.27 -9.76 20.31
N GLY A 78 13.37 -9.24 20.86
CA GLY A 78 14.40 -10.06 21.51
C GLY A 78 14.97 -11.11 20.55
N ASP A 79 14.82 -12.38 20.91
CA ASP A 79 15.26 -13.54 20.12
C ASP A 79 14.22 -13.98 19.07
N MET A 80 12.97 -13.54 19.21
CA MET A 80 11.92 -13.89 18.26
C MET A 80 12.12 -13.12 16.96
N LYS A 81 12.26 -13.86 15.87
CA LYS A 81 12.28 -13.33 14.50
C LYS A 81 11.05 -13.85 13.77
N LYS A 82 10.21 -12.94 13.31
CA LYS A 82 9.07 -13.26 12.43
C LYS A 82 9.26 -12.55 11.10
N GLN A 83 9.05 -13.29 10.02
CA GLN A 83 8.99 -12.71 8.69
C GLN A 83 7.55 -12.39 8.34
N GLU A 84 7.32 -11.20 7.83
CA GLU A 84 6.04 -10.81 7.24
C GLU A 84 6.24 -10.56 5.74
N ASN A 85 5.46 -11.26 4.93
CA ASN A 85 5.37 -11.05 3.49
C ASN A 85 4.31 -9.97 3.23
N ARG A 86 4.69 -8.97 2.44
CA ARG A 86 3.83 -7.88 2.01
C ARG A 86 3.70 -7.89 0.50
N CYS A 87 2.47 -7.88 0.00
CA CYS A 87 2.18 -7.84 -1.42
C CYS A 87 1.26 -6.67 -1.73
N PHE A 88 1.74 -5.78 -2.59
CA PHE A 88 1.00 -4.65 -3.12
C PHE A 88 0.41 -5.06 -4.46
N ARG A 89 -0.88 -4.80 -4.64
CA ARG A 89 -1.63 -5.02 -5.87
C ARG A 89 -2.20 -3.69 -6.33
N PHE A 90 -1.54 -3.09 -7.30
CA PHE A 90 -1.88 -1.78 -7.86
C PHE A 90 -2.93 -1.95 -8.97
N ARG A 91 -3.99 -1.12 -8.94
CA ARG A 91 -4.91 -0.97 -10.07
C ARG A 91 -5.03 0.50 -10.45
N PHE A 92 -4.93 0.77 -11.74
CA PHE A 92 -4.93 2.11 -12.30
C PHE A 92 -6.27 2.43 -12.93
N PHE A 93 -6.50 3.71 -13.23
CA PHE A 93 -7.60 4.11 -14.11
C PHE A 93 -7.35 3.62 -15.54
N GLU A 94 -8.43 3.36 -16.29
CA GLU A 94 -8.38 2.75 -17.62
C GLU A 94 -7.64 3.60 -18.66
N ASP A 95 -7.58 4.91 -18.44
CA ASP A 95 -6.87 5.89 -19.27
C ASP A 95 -5.36 5.94 -19.01
N THR A 96 -4.84 5.14 -18.07
CA THR A 96 -3.41 5.07 -17.78
C THR A 96 -2.72 4.09 -18.71
N GLU A 97 -1.73 4.56 -19.47
CA GLU A 97 -0.94 3.72 -20.38
C GLU A 97 -0.14 2.64 -19.63
N ASN A 98 -0.02 1.44 -20.21
CA ASN A 98 0.61 0.30 -19.54
C ASN A 98 2.09 0.52 -19.20
N THR A 99 2.84 1.23 -20.05
CA THR A 99 4.24 1.60 -19.78
C THR A 99 4.38 2.45 -18.53
N ASP A 100 3.41 3.33 -18.28
CA ASP A 100 3.40 4.21 -17.13
C ASP A 100 3.04 3.46 -15.85
N LYS A 101 2.18 2.44 -15.91
CA LYS A 101 1.74 1.68 -14.73
C LYS A 101 2.90 1.09 -13.94
N HIS A 102 3.83 0.42 -14.62
CA HIS A 102 5.01 -0.18 -13.96
C HIS A 102 5.93 0.89 -13.37
N ALA A 103 6.23 1.95 -14.14
CA ALA A 103 7.09 3.04 -13.69
C ALA A 103 6.50 3.76 -12.46
N VAL A 104 5.19 4.00 -12.47
CA VAL A 104 4.45 4.64 -11.37
C VAL A 104 4.45 3.74 -10.12
N ALA A 105 4.16 2.44 -10.25
CA ALA A 105 4.19 1.51 -9.12
C ALA A 105 5.58 1.43 -8.48
N GLN A 106 6.63 1.41 -9.30
CA GLN A 106 8.02 1.39 -8.83
C GLN A 106 8.40 2.71 -8.12
N GLN A 107 8.01 3.86 -8.67
CA GLN A 107 8.25 5.16 -8.03
C GLN A 107 7.48 5.29 -6.71
N PHE A 108 6.22 4.85 -6.69
CA PHE A 108 5.41 4.79 -5.47
C PHE A 108 6.13 4.01 -4.37
N PHE A 109 6.65 2.83 -4.70
CA PHE A 109 7.38 2.02 -3.73
C PHE A 109 8.67 2.69 -3.26
N ARG A 110 9.45 3.31 -4.15
CA ARG A 110 10.63 4.10 -3.76
C ARG A 110 10.29 5.21 -2.77
N ASP A 111 9.23 5.97 -3.04
CA ASP A 111 8.79 7.05 -2.16
C ASP A 111 8.30 6.51 -0.81
N LEU A 112 7.64 5.34 -0.81
CA LEU A 112 7.19 4.66 0.39
C LEU A 112 8.36 4.24 1.29
N VAL A 113 9.42 3.65 0.72
CA VAL A 113 10.54 3.09 1.49
C VAL A 113 11.68 4.07 1.76
N SER A 114 11.72 5.23 1.09
CA SER A 114 12.76 6.25 1.27
C SER A 114 12.96 6.69 2.72
N ILE A 115 11.89 6.71 3.52
CA ILE A 115 11.96 6.79 4.98
C ILE A 115 11.09 5.66 5.50
N PHE A 116 11.73 4.55 5.88
CA PHE A 116 11.00 3.35 6.23
C PHE A 116 10.13 3.58 7.48
N PRO A 117 8.81 3.31 7.40
CA PRO A 117 7.91 3.48 8.54
C PRO A 117 8.23 2.47 9.65
N ARG A 118 8.14 2.92 10.91
CA ARG A 118 8.55 2.13 12.08
C ARG A 118 7.55 1.04 12.45
N ASP A 119 6.27 1.25 12.12
CA ASP A 119 5.16 0.39 12.51
C ASP A 119 4.06 0.38 11.43
N TYR A 120 3.03 -0.45 11.64
CA TYR A 120 1.90 -0.56 10.70
C TYR A 120 1.11 0.75 10.54
N VAL A 121 0.95 1.53 11.60
CA VAL A 121 0.16 2.77 11.56
C VAL A 121 0.86 3.81 10.70
N THR A 122 2.15 4.05 10.95
CA THR A 122 2.98 4.95 10.16
C THR A 122 3.13 4.47 8.72
N PHE A 123 3.18 3.15 8.50
CA PHE A 123 3.20 2.55 7.16
C PHE A 123 1.92 2.84 6.38
N LEU A 124 0.75 2.48 6.92
CA LEU A 124 -0.54 2.73 6.26
C LEU A 124 -0.81 4.23 6.11
N LYS A 125 -0.46 5.05 7.12
CA LYS A 125 -0.56 6.51 7.04
C LYS A 125 0.25 7.06 5.86
N ARG A 126 1.47 6.55 5.64
CA ARG A 126 2.32 6.98 4.52
C ARG A 126 1.71 6.59 3.17
N VAL A 127 1.20 5.36 3.03
CA VAL A 127 0.49 4.93 1.82
C VAL A 127 -0.69 5.85 1.53
N LEU A 128 -1.51 6.16 2.54
CA LEU A 128 -2.65 7.07 2.43
C LEU A 128 -2.22 8.47 1.99
N LYS A 129 -1.15 9.03 2.56
CA LYS A 129 -0.64 10.35 2.17
C LYS A 129 -0.07 10.39 0.75
N LEU A 130 0.62 9.33 0.32
CA LEU A 130 1.11 9.23 -1.06
C LEU A 130 -0.07 9.18 -2.04
N MET A 131 -1.13 8.43 -1.72
CA MET A 131 -2.35 8.47 -2.53
C MET A 131 -3.06 9.82 -2.43
N GLN A 132 -3.19 10.43 -1.25
CA GLN A 132 -3.89 11.71 -1.11
C GLN A 132 -3.22 12.82 -1.93
N ASN A 133 -1.90 12.90 -1.90
CA ASN A 133 -1.17 14.05 -2.44
C ASN A 133 -0.67 13.83 -3.89
N ASN A 134 -0.36 12.59 -4.27
CA ASN A 134 0.32 12.24 -5.52
C ASN A 134 -0.38 11.08 -6.22
N TYR A 135 0.21 10.60 -7.33
CA TYR A 135 -0.20 9.34 -7.97
C TYR A 135 -1.67 9.31 -8.40
N GLY A 136 -2.15 10.37 -9.05
CA GLY A 136 -3.56 10.52 -9.46
C GLY A 136 -4.05 9.44 -10.42
N SER A 137 -3.17 8.81 -11.19
CA SER A 137 -3.49 7.67 -12.07
C SER A 137 -3.76 6.36 -11.31
N LEU A 138 -3.30 6.28 -10.05
CA LEU A 138 -3.49 5.11 -9.21
C LEU A 138 -4.88 5.16 -8.59
N ARG A 139 -5.75 4.25 -9.03
CA ARG A 139 -7.12 4.14 -8.56
C ARG A 139 -7.17 3.47 -7.20
N GLU A 140 -6.44 2.37 -7.03
CA GLU A 140 -6.46 1.60 -5.79
C GLU A 140 -5.18 0.77 -5.59
N ILE A 141 -4.89 0.51 -4.32
CA ILE A 141 -3.83 -0.37 -3.84
C ILE A 141 -4.46 -1.33 -2.84
N GLU A 142 -4.37 -2.62 -3.11
CA GLU A 142 -4.63 -3.66 -2.12
C GLU A 142 -3.30 -4.12 -1.54
N ILE A 143 -3.19 -4.10 -0.21
CA ILE A 143 -2.00 -4.50 0.53
C ILE A 143 -2.33 -5.74 1.32
N ASP A 144 -1.71 -6.83 0.94
CA ASP A 144 -1.73 -8.09 1.67
C ASP A 144 -0.51 -8.14 2.60
N MET A 145 -0.73 -8.39 3.88
CA MET A 145 0.32 -8.49 4.90
C MET A 145 0.09 -9.79 5.66
N GLN A 146 0.99 -10.75 5.48
CA GLN A 146 0.85 -12.09 6.04
C GLN A 146 2.17 -12.57 6.63
N PHE A 147 2.14 -13.08 7.86
CA PHE A 147 3.29 -13.75 8.42
C PHE A 147 3.62 -15.01 7.62
N ALA A 148 4.90 -15.15 7.28
CA ALA A 148 5.40 -16.36 6.64
C ALA A 148 5.21 -17.54 7.60
N LYS A 149 4.67 -18.64 7.07
CA LYS A 149 4.68 -19.91 7.77
C LYS A 149 6.12 -20.39 7.90
N GLU A 150 6.41 -21.25 8.88
CA GLU A 150 7.78 -21.74 9.14
C GLU A 150 8.47 -22.28 7.86
N ASN A 151 7.69 -22.93 6.97
CA ASN A 151 8.16 -23.52 5.72
C ASN A 151 8.30 -22.52 4.54
N GLU A 152 7.88 -21.27 4.71
CA GLU A 152 7.87 -20.22 3.67
C GLU A 152 8.82 -19.06 4.02
N THR A 153 9.64 -19.25 5.07
CA THR A 153 10.63 -18.27 5.47
C THR A 153 11.76 -18.22 4.44
N TYR A 154 12.05 -17.03 3.92
CA TYR A 154 13.27 -16.79 3.14
C TYR A 154 14.42 -16.59 4.14
N GLN A 155 15.67 -16.83 3.75
CA GLN A 155 16.78 -16.45 4.63
C GLN A 155 16.88 -14.93 4.69
N MET A 156 16.92 -14.36 5.90
CA MET A 156 17.25 -12.95 6.10
C MET A 156 18.63 -12.71 5.46
N PRO A 157 18.74 -11.81 4.47
CA PRO A 157 20.04 -11.54 3.86
C PRO A 157 20.99 -10.96 4.90
N ASP A 158 22.23 -11.46 4.98
CA ASP A 158 23.24 -10.90 5.90
C ASP A 158 23.57 -9.47 5.43
N PRO A 159 23.40 -8.43 6.28
CA PRO A 159 23.79 -7.06 5.93
C PRO A 159 25.24 -6.96 5.42
N LYS A 160 26.14 -7.83 5.89
CA LYS A 160 27.54 -7.88 5.44
C LYS A 160 27.68 -8.29 3.97
N GLN A 161 26.70 -8.98 3.38
CA GLN A 161 26.71 -9.33 1.96
C GLN A 161 26.37 -8.14 1.04
N TYR A 162 25.75 -7.07 1.57
CA TYR A 162 25.47 -5.82 0.82
C TYR A 162 26.49 -4.71 1.11
N GLY A 163 27.48 -4.97 1.97
CA GLY A 163 28.45 -4.00 2.50
C GLY A 163 29.56 -3.54 1.54
N LYS A 164 29.27 -3.34 0.25
CA LYS A 164 30.03 -2.42 -0.60
C LYS A 164 29.12 -1.30 -1.12
N PHE A 165 28.41 -0.64 -0.21
CA PHE A 165 28.02 0.74 -0.48
C PHE A 165 29.30 1.56 -0.30
N TYR A 166 29.89 1.96 -1.42
CA TYR A 166 31.00 2.91 -1.45
C TYR A 166 30.61 4.13 -0.60
N THR A 167 31.23 4.26 0.57
CA THR A 167 31.43 5.59 1.14
C THR A 167 32.60 6.21 0.39
N PRO A 168 32.45 7.46 -0.12
CA PRO A 168 33.42 8.11 -0.98
C PRO A 168 34.78 8.31 -0.32
#